data_AF-A0A1S6HE17-F1
#
_entry.id   AF-A0A1S6HE17-F1
#
_cell.length_a   1.000
_cell.length_b   1.000
_cell.length_c   1.000
_cell.angle_alpha   90.00
_cell.angle_beta   90.00
_cell.angle_gamma   90.00
#
_symmetry.space_group_name_H-M   'P 1'
#
loop_
_entity.id
_entity.type
_entity.pdbx_description
1 polymer ?
#
loop_
_entity_poly.entity_id
_entity_poly.type
_entity_poly.pdbx_seq_one_letter_code
_entity_poly.pdbx_strand_id
1 'polypeptide(L)'
;MDEYNLWIEKFRPKTFDEVKGQEKIKERLKAFVEKKNVPHILLAGPAGSGKTTLALIMVKELFKEDWQENFLELNASDERGIDVV
;
A
#
# COMPACT_ATOMS: atom_id res chain seq x y z
N MET A 1 12.03 18.23 12.91
CA MET A 1 12.60 17.97 11.56
C MET A 1 11.41 17.72 10.64
N ASP A 2 10.56 18.74 10.41
CA ASP A 2 9.21 18.52 9.83
C ASP A 2 8.60 19.78 9.18
N GLU A 3 9.41 20.61 8.53
CA GLU A 3 8.91 21.90 8.01
C GLU A 3 8.58 21.90 6.51
N TYR A 4 8.92 20.85 5.75
CA TYR A 4 8.68 20.77 4.29
C TYR A 4 8.22 19.38 3.81
N ASN A 5 7.15 18.83 4.40
CA ASN A 5 6.51 17.64 3.83
C ASN A 5 5.44 18.06 2.81
N LEU A 6 5.56 17.56 1.57
CA LEU A 6 4.54 17.70 0.53
C LEU A 6 3.19 17.20 1.07
N TRP A 7 2.11 17.95 0.83
CA TRP A 7 0.79 17.61 1.36
C TRP A 7 0.31 16.23 0.93
N ILE A 8 0.68 15.81 -0.28
CA ILE A 8 0.38 14.47 -0.80
C ILE A 8 0.95 13.35 0.07
N GLU A 9 2.11 13.56 0.70
CA GLU A 9 2.72 12.60 1.62
C GLU A 9 2.20 12.79 3.04
N LYS A 10 2.09 14.05 3.48
CA LYS A 10 1.60 14.40 4.81
C LYS A 10 0.19 13.84 5.09
N PHE A 11 -0.68 13.90 4.09
CA PHE A 11 -2.06 13.43 4.17
C PHE A 11 -2.29 12.11 3.43
N ARG A 12 -1.23 11.37 3.08
CA ARG A 12 -1.36 10.03 2.51
C ARG A 12 -2.11 9.14 3.52
N PRO A 13 -3.25 8.51 3.15
CA PRO A 13 -3.99 7.63 4.05
C PRO A 13 -3.11 6.52 4.64
N LYS A 14 -3.24 6.30 5.95
CA LYS A 14 -2.49 5.28 6.70
C LYS A 14 -3.34 4.08 7.08
N THR A 15 -4.66 4.22 7.00
CA THR A 15 -5.64 3.18 7.32
C THR A 15 -6.67 3.09 6.20
N PHE A 16 -7.37 1.95 6.10
CA PHE A 16 -8.44 1.79 5.11
C PHE A 16 -9.56 2.84 5.27
N ASP A 17 -9.87 3.26 6.50
CA ASP A 17 -10.98 4.18 6.76
C ASP A 17 -10.65 5.63 6.35
N GLU A 18 -9.37 5.98 6.28
CA GLU A 18 -8.90 7.25 5.72
C GLU A 18 -9.01 7.32 4.19
N VAL A 19 -9.03 6.16 3.50
CA VAL A 19 -9.20 6.11 2.05
C VAL A 19 -10.64 6.43 1.68
N LYS A 20 -10.83 7.51 0.91
CA LYS A 20 -12.16 7.96 0.49
C LYS A 20 -12.68 7.16 -0.71
N GLY A 21 -13.90 6.65 -0.59
CA GLY A 21 -14.57 5.86 -1.62
C GLY A 21 -14.03 4.44 -1.75
N GLN A 22 -14.36 3.77 -2.85
CA GLN A 22 -13.95 2.38 -3.16
C GLN A 22 -14.37 1.35 -2.08
N GLU A 23 -15.53 1.54 -1.45
CA GLU A 23 -15.98 0.75 -0.29
C GLU A 23 -15.91 -0.77 -0.52
N LYS A 24 -16.39 -1.25 -1.68
CA LYS A 24 -16.33 -2.69 -2.03
C LYS A 24 -14.89 -3.22 -2.14
N ILE A 25 -13.95 -2.41 -2.62
CA ILE A 25 -12.54 -2.80 -2.72
C ILE A 25 -11.94 -2.83 -1.31
N LYS A 26 -12.16 -1.78 -0.52
CA LYS A 26 -11.68 -1.72 0.88
C LYS A 26 -12.18 -2.91 1.70
N GLU A 27 -13.46 -3.25 1.61
CA GLU A 27 -14.05 -4.40 2.31
C GLU A 27 -13.37 -5.72 1.92
N ARG A 28 -13.14 -5.95 0.63
CA ARG A 28 -12.46 -7.16 0.15
C ARG A 28 -11.01 -7.23 0.63
N LEU A 29 -10.27 -6.12 0.53
CA LEU A 29 -8.88 -6.07 0.97
C LEU A 29 -8.76 -6.26 2.49
N LYS A 30 -9.64 -5.64 3.29
CA LYS A 30 -9.74 -5.88 4.73
C LYS A 30 -9.96 -7.37 5.02
N ALA A 31 -10.90 -8.02 4.33
CA ALA A 31 -11.17 -9.44 4.53
C ALA A 31 -9.97 -10.34 4.21
N PHE A 32 -9.16 -10.02 3.20
CA PHE A 32 -7.93 -10.77 2.91
C PHE A 32 -6.88 -10.62 4.02
N VAL A 33 -6.70 -9.40 4.52
CA VAL A 33 -5.77 -9.10 5.62
C VAL A 33 -6.22 -9.76 6.92
N GLU A 34 -7.49 -9.65 7.29
CA GLU A 34 -8.05 -10.25 8.51
C GLU A 34 -7.92 -11.77 8.51
N LYS A 35 -8.14 -12.42 7.36
CA LYS A 35 -7.96 -13.86 7.20
C LYS A 35 -6.50 -14.29 7.09
N LYS A 36 -5.56 -13.34 7.02
CA LYS A 36 -4.14 -13.58 6.73
C LYS A 36 -3.92 -14.47 5.51
N ASN A 37 -4.80 -14.35 4.52
CA ASN A 37 -4.77 -15.12 3.28
C ASN A 37 -4.93 -14.14 2.12
N VAL A 38 -3.80 -13.54 1.74
CA VAL A 38 -3.73 -12.53 0.71
C VAL A 38 -3.27 -13.20 -0.59
N PRO A 39 -4.13 -13.28 -1.63
CA PRO A 39 -3.70 -13.78 -2.93
C PRO A 39 -2.75 -12.78 -3.60
N HIS A 40 -2.14 -13.16 -4.72
CA HIS A 40 -1.48 -12.17 -5.59
C HIS A 40 -2.54 -11.22 -6.17
N ILE A 41 -2.32 -9.91 -6.03
CA ILE A 41 -3.29 -8.87 -6.36
C ILE A 41 -2.70 -7.92 -7.39
N LEU A 42 -3.48 -7.63 -8.42
CA LEU A 42 -3.23 -6.52 -9.35
C LEU A 42 -4.17 -5.35 -9.00
N LEU A 43 -3.59 -4.25 -8.50
CA LEU A 43 -4.32 -2.99 -8.32
C LEU A 43 -4.16 -2.15 -9.59
N ALA A 44 -5.25 -1.96 -10.33
CA ALA A 44 -5.27 -1.21 -11.60
C ALA A 44 -6.26 -0.05 -11.55
N GLY A 45 -5.93 1.06 -12.22
CA GLY A 45 -6.75 2.26 -12.26
C GLY A 45 -5.95 3.54 -12.53
N PRO A 46 -6.62 4.69 -12.69
CA PRO A 46 -5.99 5.98 -13.02
C PRO A 46 -4.92 6.42 -12.02
N ALA A 47 -4.04 7.35 -12.42
CA ALA A 47 -3.08 7.97 -11.50
C ALA A 47 -3.81 8.65 -10.32
N GLY A 48 -3.23 8.61 -9.12
CA GLY A 48 -3.82 9.23 -7.93
C GLY A 48 -5.03 8.51 -7.31
N SER A 49 -5.44 7.34 -7.82
CA SER A 49 -6.58 6.57 -7.27
C SER A 49 -6.29 5.78 -5.98
N GLY A 50 -5.11 5.93 -5.38
CA GLY A 50 -4.76 5.28 -4.11
C GLY A 50 -4.25 3.83 -4.21
N LYS A 51 -3.83 3.37 -5.38
CA LYS A 51 -3.31 2.00 -5.59
C LYS A 51 -2.13 1.66 -4.68
N THR A 52 -1.05 2.44 -4.76
CA THR A 52 0.14 2.26 -3.91
C THR A 52 -0.20 2.42 -2.43
N THR A 53 -1.06 3.40 -2.10
CA THR A 53 -1.54 3.62 -0.73
C THR A 53 -2.25 2.39 -0.17
N LEU A 54 -3.18 1.79 -0.93
CA LEU A 54 -3.91 0.59 -0.49
C LEU A 54 -2.98 -0.61 -0.31
N ALA A 55 -2.00 -0.81 -1.20
CA ALA A 55 -1.01 -1.87 -1.04
C ALA A 55 -0.19 -1.70 0.26
N LEU A 56 0.27 -0.47 0.54
CA LEU A 56 1.00 -0.16 1.77
C LEU A 56 0.14 -0.36 3.03
N ILE A 57 -1.12 0.08 3.00
CA ILE A 57 -2.07 -0.13 4.11
C ILE A 57 -2.24 -1.64 4.35
N MET A 58 -2.43 -2.44 3.30
CA MET A 58 -2.57 -3.90 3.45
C MET A 58 -1.36 -4.54 4.15
N VAL A 59 -0.15 -4.19 3.73
CA VAL A 59 1.09 -4.74 4.30
C VAL A 59 1.23 -4.33 5.77
N LYS A 60 1.02 -3.04 6.08
CA LYS A 60 1.08 -2.53 7.46
C LYS A 60 0.02 -3.16 8.34
N GLU A 61 -1.19 -3.38 7.83
CA GLU A 61 -2.26 -4.03 8.58
C GLU A 61 -2.02 -5.53 8.76
N LEU A 62 -1.35 -6.19 7.81
CA LEU A 62 -1.05 -7.62 7.86
C LEU A 62 0.08 -7.95 8.84
N PHE A 63 1.16 -7.17 8.81
CA PHE A 63 2.39 -7.44 9.56
C PHE A 63 2.58 -6.53 10.79
N LYS A 64 1.76 -5.48 10.94
CA LYS A 64 1.78 -4.57 12.10
C LYS A 64 3.17 -3.98 12.31
N GLU A 65 3.75 -4.11 13.51
CA GLU A 65 5.06 -3.54 13.85
C GLU A 65 6.19 -4.13 13.00
N ASP A 66 6.08 -5.41 12.60
CA ASP A 66 7.12 -6.13 11.87
C ASP A 66 7.04 -5.94 10.35
N TRP A 67 6.22 -4.98 9.87
CA TRP A 67 5.95 -4.80 8.44
C TRP A 67 7.20 -4.48 7.61
N GLN A 68 8.18 -3.77 8.18
CA GLN A 68 9.39 -3.38 7.48
C GLN A 68 10.28 -4.59 7.16
N GLU A 69 10.27 -5.61 8.02
CA GLU A 69 11.05 -6.84 7.84
C GLU A 69 10.40 -7.79 6.82
N ASN A 70 9.10 -7.58 6.55
CA ASN A 70 8.27 -8.45 5.70
C ASN A 70 7.79 -7.75 4.42
N PHE A 71 8.46 -6.66 4.02
CA PHE A 71 8.06 -5.84 2.88
C PHE A 71 9.24 -5.51 1.96
N LEU A 72 9.03 -5.74 0.67
CA LEU A 72 9.91 -5.31 -0.39
C LEU A 72 9.08 -4.52 -1.41
N GLU A 73 9.47 -3.26 -1.64
CA GLU A 73 8.89 -2.40 -2.67
C GLU A 73 9.89 -2.29 -3.83
N LEU A 74 9.42 -2.59 -5.04
CA LEU A 74 10.17 -2.38 -6.27
C LEU A 74 9.33 -1.52 -7.20
N ASN A 75 9.86 -0.36 -7.56
CA ASN A 75 9.21 0.65 -8.37
C ASN A 75 9.96 0.88 -9.69
N ALA A 76 9.37 1.71 -10.55
CA ALA A 76 9.92 1.96 -11.89
C ALA A 76 11.28 2.68 -11.89
N SER A 77 11.57 3.42 -10.81
CA SER A 77 12.84 4.11 -10.57
C SER A 77 13.95 3.21 -10.05
N ASP A 78 13.60 2.03 -9.52
CA ASP A 78 14.59 1.07 -9.04
C ASP A 78 15.19 0.35 -10.27
N GLU A 79 16.49 0.03 -10.22
CA GLU A 79 17.16 -0.69 -11.30
C GLU A 79 16.53 -2.09 -11.44
N ARG A 80 15.74 -2.26 -12.50
CA ARG A 80 15.04 -3.51 -12.84
C ARG A 80 15.81 -4.33 -13.87
N GLY A 81 17.15 -4.31 -13.78
CA GLY A 81 18.00 -5.17 -14.60
C GLY A 81 17.74 -6.65 -14.28
N ILE A 82 17.92 -7.54 -15.26
CA ILE A 82 17.78 -8.99 -15.09
C ILE A 82 18.72 -9.51 -13.99
N ASP A 83 19.79 -8.77 -13.69
CA ASP A 83 20.83 -9.13 -12.72
C ASP A 83 20.54 -8.70 -11.26
N VAL A 84 19.35 -8.15 -10.96
CA VAL A 84 19.00 -7.61 -9.62
C VAL A 84 18.13 -8.58 -8.79
N VAL A 85 18.00 -9.84 -9.21
CA VAL A 85 17.25 -10.89 -8.50
C VAL A 85 18.18 -12.00 -7.99
#